data_AF-A0A8S2WT39-F1
#
_entry.id   AF-A0A8S2WT39-F1
#
_cell.length_a   1.000
_cell.length_b   1.000
_cell.length_c   1.000
_cell.angle_alpha   90.00
_cell.angle_beta   90.00
_cell.angle_gamma   90.00
#
_symmetry.space_group_name_H-M   'P 1'
#
loop_
_entity.id
_entity.type
_entity.pdbx_description
1 polymer ?
#
loop_
_entity_poly.entity_id
_entity_poly.type
_entity_poly.pdbx_seq_one_letter_code
_entity_poly.pdbx_strand_id
1 'polypeptide(L)' 'MINLRRPLQFRYYSRDHSCSGNYSLVAQSVLIEPLNYNEPTQIHLAYGDRLDQIFVSYLTNSSQYSPQC' A
#
# COMPACT_ATOMS: atom_id res chain seq x y z
N MET A 1 -0.87 -7.10 7.74
CA MET A 1 -0.88 -6.46 6.41
C MET A 1 -0.87 -4.96 6.62
N ILE A 2 -0.05 -4.23 5.87
CA ILE A 2 -0.08 -2.75 5.85
C ILE A 2 -1.24 -2.31 4.95
N ASN A 3 -1.94 -1.23 5.33
CA ASN A 3 -2.95 -0.60 4.50
C ASN A 3 -2.30 0.01 3.25
N LEU A 4 -2.44 -0.67 2.10
CA LEU A 4 -1.91 -0.23 0.81
C LEU A 4 -2.87 0.68 0.04
N ARG A 5 -3.99 1.09 0.67
CA ARG A 5 -5.03 1.94 0.07
C ARG A 5 -5.62 1.39 -1.23
N ARG A 6 -5.61 0.07 -1.39
CA ARG A 6 -6.24 -0.63 -2.52
C ARG A 6 -6.71 -2.02 -2.10
N PRO A 7 -7.78 -2.54 -2.71
CA PRO A 7 -8.15 -3.94 -2.56
C PRO A 7 -7.01 -4.86 -3.01
N LEU A 8 -6.82 -5.96 -2.30
CA LEU A 8 -5.86 -6.99 -2.65
C LEU A 8 -6.59 -8.31 -2.90
N GLN A 9 -6.20 -8.99 -3.98
CA GLN A 9 -6.60 -10.36 -4.26
C GLN A 9 -5.35 -11.16 -4.63
N PHE A 10 -5.14 -12.24 -3.90
CA PHE A 10 -3.99 -13.12 -4.11
C PHE A 10 -4.37 -14.22 -5.10
N ARG A 11 -3.50 -14.43 -6.09
CA ARG A 11 -3.68 -15.48 -7.10
C ARG A 11 -2.65 -16.57 -6.84
N TYR A 12 -3.12 -17.81 -6.80
CA TYR A 12 -2.30 -18.99 -6.60
C TYR A 12 -2.06 -19.63 -7.95
N TYR A 13 -0.78 -19.74 -8.30
CA TYR A 13 -0.33 -20.38 -9.53
C TYR A 13 0.41 -21.65 -9.17
N SER A 14 0.17 -22.71 -9.93
CA SER A 14 0.94 -23.94 -9.85
C SER A 14 1.66 -24.16 -11.17
N ARG A 15 2.79 -24.85 -11.08
CA ARG A 15 3.41 -25.50 -12.22
C ARG A 15 3.06 -26.98 -12.06
N ASP A 16 2.60 -27.64 -13.12
CA ASP A 16 2.35 -29.09 -13.08
C ASP A 16 3.60 -29.86 -12.62
N HIS A 17 3.53 -31.19 -12.44
CA HIS A 17 4.56 -32.05 -11.84
C HIS A 17 6.02 -31.91 -12.35
N SER A 18 6.27 -31.12 -13.39
CA SER A 18 7.61 -30.69 -13.81
C SER A 18 7.96 -29.29 -13.27
N CYS A 19 9.12 -29.15 -12.62
CA CYS A 19 9.67 -27.83 -12.25
C CYS A 19 10.04 -26.95 -13.45
N SER A 20 9.88 -27.43 -14.69
CA SER A 20 10.01 -26.70 -15.94
C SER A 20 8.65 -26.63 -16.64
N GLY A 21 8.16 -25.43 -16.97
CA GLY A 21 6.87 -25.24 -17.62
C GLY A 21 6.19 -23.90 -17.31
N ASN A 22 5.05 -23.67 -17.93
CA ASN A 22 4.25 -22.47 -17.70
C ASN A 22 3.44 -22.61 -16.40
N TYR A 23 3.25 -21.49 -15.71
CA TYR A 23 2.37 -21.42 -14.54
C TYR A 23 0.91 -21.37 -15.00
N SER A 24 0.07 -22.22 -14.41
CA SER A 24 -1.38 -22.19 -14.56
C SER A 24 -2.03 -21.62 -13.29
N LEU A 25 -3.11 -20.86 -13.46
CA LEU A 25 -3.88 -20.33 -12.33
C LEU A 25 -4.69 -21.47 -11.70
N VAL A 26 -4.54 -21.67 -10.39
CA VAL A 26 -5.21 -22.76 -9.66
C VAL A 26 -6.30 -22.24 -8.76
N ALA A 27 -6.08 -21.09 -8.12
CA ALA A 27 -7.05 -20.51 -7.20
C ALA A 27 -6.85 -19.01 -7.04
N GLN A 28 -7.84 -18.37 -6.41
CA GLN A 28 -7.79 -16.97 -5.99
C GLN A 28 -8.31 -16.84 -4.56
N SER A 29 -7.74 -15.93 -3.79
CA SER A 29 -8.25 -15.58 -2.46
C SER A 29 -9.54 -14.76 -2.55
N VAL A 30 -10.20 -14.60 -1.40
CA VAL A 30 -11.18 -13.53 -1.22
C VAL A 30 -10.55 -12.15 -1.44
N LEU A 31 -11.38 -11.17 -1.78
CA LEU A 31 -10.97 -9.78 -1.84
C LEU A 31 -10.74 -9.27 -0.42
N ILE A 32 -9.56 -8.72 -0.16
CA ILE A 32 -9.21 -8.11 1.12
C ILE A 32 -9.14 -6.61 0.91
N GLU A 33 -9.95 -5.86 1.65
CA GLU A 33 -10.07 -4.42 1.53
C GLU A 33 -9.64 -3.73 2.84
N PRO A 34 -8.94 -2.59 2.75
CA PRO A 34 -8.74 -1.73 3.91
C PRO A 34 -10.08 -1.26 4.50
N LEU A 35 -10.19 -1.25 5.83
CA LEU A 35 -11.36 -0.68 6.51
C LEU A 35 -11.57 0.80 6.17
N ASN A 36 -10.47 1.53 5.94
CA ASN A 36 -10.49 2.93 5.52
C ASN A 36 -9.38 3.21 4.49
N TYR A 37 -9.77 3.49 3.24
CA TYR A 37 -8.85 3.87 2.17
C TYR A 37 -8.21 5.25 2.35
N ASN A 38 -8.82 6.10 3.18
CA ASN A 38 -8.38 7.47 3.42
C ASN A 38 -7.49 7.62 4.65
N GLU A 39 -7.26 6.53 5.38
CA GLU A 39 -6.37 6.53 6.54
C GLU A 39 -4.96 7.01 6.14
N PRO A 40 -4.36 7.95 6.90
CA PRO A 40 -2.96 8.33 6.71
C PRO A 40 -2.04 7.13 6.94
N THR A 41 -1.19 6.84 5.97
CA THR A 41 -0.22 5.73 6.01
C THR A 41 1.17 6.21 5.64
N GLN A 42 2.20 5.39 5.92
CA GLN A 42 3.60 5.70 5.59
C GLN A 42 4.05 7.06 6.15
N ILE A 43 4.02 7.18 7.48
CA ILE A 43 4.43 8.40 8.17
C ILE A 43 5.96 8.49 8.15
N HIS A 44 6.48 9.61 7.67
CA HIS A 44 7.90 9.94 7.62
C HIS A 44 8.15 11.26 8.36
N LEU A 45 9.20 11.27 9.17
CA LEU A 45 9.66 12.45 9.90
C LEU A 45 11.02 12.90 9.34
N ALA A 46 11.20 14.19 9.14
CA ALA A 46 12.47 14.78 8.73
C ALA A 46 12.74 16.06 9.53
N TYR A 47 13.97 16.26 9.97
CA TYR A 47 14.39 17.54 10.54
C TYR A 47 14.45 18.61 9.44
N GLY A 48 14.01 19.82 9.75
CA GLY A 48 14.19 20.96 8.86
C GLY A 48 15.56 21.60 9.02
N ASP A 49 15.90 22.50 8.09
CA ASP A 49 17.19 23.22 8.09
C ASP A 49 17.32 24.24 9.25
N ARG A 50 16.23 24.50 9.97
CA ARG A 50 16.18 25.38 11.15
C ARG A 50 16.10 24.54 12.42
N LEU A 51 16.74 25.02 13.50
CA LEU A 51 16.90 24.32 14.78
C LEU A 51 15.57 23.84 15.43
N ASP A 52 14.44 24.47 15.08
CA ASP A 52 13.13 24.22 15.70
C ASP A 52 12.05 23.77 14.70
N GLN A 53 12.41 23.07 13.61
CA GLN A 53 11.44 22.58 12.62
C GLN A 53 11.54 21.07 12.37
N ILE A 54 10.38 20.41 12.31
CA ILE A 54 10.22 19.01 11.88
C ILE A 54 9.13 18.95 10.81
N PHE A 55 9.42 18.24 9.72
CA PHE A 55 8.46 17.92 8.67
C PHE A 55 7.84 16.54 8.93
N VAL A 56 6.52 16.47 8.81
CA VAL A 56 5.74 15.24 8.90
C VAL A 56 5.08 14.99 7.55
N SER A 57 5.50 13.93 6.88
CA SER A 57 4.96 13.52 5.58
C SER A 57 4.18 12.22 5.74
N TYR A 58 3.04 12.10 5.08
CA TYR A 58 2.22 10.89 5.08
C TYR A 58 1.45 10.79 3.77
N LEU A 59 0.95 9.60 3.47
CA LEU A 59 0.12 9.34 2.30
C LEU A 59 -1.34 9.17 2.72
N THR A 60 -2.22 9.99 2.16
CA THR A 60 -3.68 9.89 2.34
C THR A 60 -4.40 10.18 1.03
N ASN A 61 -5.63 9.68 0.90
CA ASN A 61 -6.57 10.07 -0.16
C ASN A 61 -7.54 11.18 0.31
N SER A 62 -7.44 11.59 1.57
CA SER A 62 -8.13 12.78 2.09
C SER A 62 -7.60 14.01 1.38
N SER A 63 -8.41 14.62 0.51
CA SER A 63 -8.08 15.84 -0.22
C SER A 63 -8.19 17.11 0.66
N GLN A 64 -8.11 16.98 1.99
CA GLN A 64 -8.66 18.01 2.88
C GLN A 64 -7.82 19.30 2.94
N TYR A 65 -6.59 19.33 2.42
CA TYR A 65 -5.85 20.59 2.32
C TYR A 65 -4.71 20.53 1.31
N SER A 66 -4.80 21.33 0.24
CA SER A 66 -3.64 21.66 -0.59
C SER A 66 -2.98 22.89 0.04
N PRO A 67 -1.72 22.82 0.53
CA PRO A 67 -1.06 23.98 1.09
C PRO A 67 -0.97 25.08 0.03
N GLN A 68 -1.53 26.26 0.33
CA GLN A 68 -1.31 27.44 -0.50
C GLN A 68 0.07 28.02 -0.17
N CYS A 69 0.87 28.26 -1.20
CA CYS A 69 2.11 29.00 -1.12
C CYS A 69 1.85 30.49 -0.87
#